data_AF-A0AAW5EI88-F1
#
_entry.id   AF-A0AAW5EI88-F1
#
_cell.length_a   1.000
_cell.length_b   1.000
_cell.length_c   1.000
_cell.angle_alpha   90.00
_cell.angle_beta   90.00
_cell.angle_gamma   90.00
#
_symmetry.space_group_name_H-M   'P 1'
#
loop_
_entity.id
_entity.type
_entity.pdbx_description
1 polymer ?
#
loop_
_entity_poly.entity_id
_entity_poly.type
_entity_poly.pdbx_seq_one_letter_code
_entity_poly.pdbx_strand_id
1 'polypeptide(L)'
;RHSSILNGYKIDFALDENPSFLPRLKDVLHLGFVWIMDREKMLIWQEFIRLLYHHLKDAQVLESFYFELLDECVKRFEKQNPKRVIVDAYLKILEFEGRLHQEFRCFACDESIENPITLIRAFLPSHHTCALGYAF
;
A
#
# COMPACT_ATOMS: atom_id res chain seq x y z
N ARG A 1 -0.05 -31.94 -0.29
CA ARG A 1 0.66 -30.71 -0.74
C ARG A 1 -0.15 -29.55 -0.20
N HIS A 2 0.32 -28.85 0.82
CA HIS A 2 -0.39 -27.67 1.33
C HIS A 2 -0.46 -26.64 0.20
N SER A 3 -1.63 -26.07 -0.03
CA SER A 3 -1.82 -24.94 -0.95
C SER A 3 -0.81 -23.87 -0.54
N SER A 4 0.15 -23.58 -1.41
CA SER A 4 1.10 -22.51 -1.18
C SER A 4 0.30 -21.23 -1.04
N ILE A 5 0.32 -20.60 0.13
CA ILE A 5 -0.27 -19.27 0.30
C ILE A 5 0.54 -18.35 -0.61
N LEU A 6 -0.10 -17.91 -1.69
CA LEU A 6 0.52 -17.05 -2.67
C LEU A 6 0.32 -15.60 -2.25
N ASN A 7 1.38 -14.81 -2.31
CA ASN A 7 1.33 -13.37 -2.04
C ASN A 7 0.28 -12.71 -2.97
N GLY A 8 -0.50 -11.77 -2.43
CA GLY A 8 -1.54 -11.02 -3.14
C GLY A 8 -2.92 -11.67 -3.18
N TYR A 9 -3.09 -12.91 -2.73
CA TYR A 9 -4.41 -13.54 -2.68
C TYR A 9 -5.12 -13.20 -1.37
N LYS A 10 -6.39 -12.81 -1.47
CA LYS A 10 -7.29 -12.76 -0.31
C LYS A 10 -7.74 -14.19 -0.01
N ILE A 11 -7.71 -14.57 1.27
CA ILE A 11 -8.11 -15.91 1.71
C ILE A 11 -9.15 -15.82 2.80
N ASP A 12 -10.05 -16.79 2.80
CA ASP A 12 -10.89 -17.14 3.93
C ASP A 12 -10.36 -18.44 4.54
N PHE A 13 -10.41 -18.57 5.85
CA PHE A 13 -9.85 -19.74 6.54
C PHE A 13 -10.44 -19.91 7.95
N ALA A 14 -10.39 -21.14 8.43
CA ALA A 14 -10.61 -21.47 9.83
C ALA A 14 -9.26 -21.66 10.55
N LEU A 15 -9.26 -21.42 11.87
CA LEU A 15 -8.12 -21.71 12.73
C LEU A 15 -8.32 -23.05 13.45
N ASP A 16 -7.31 -23.90 13.39
CA ASP A 16 -7.17 -25.08 14.24
C ASP A 16 -6.19 -24.72 15.37
N GLU A 17 -6.76 -24.37 16.54
CA GLU A 17 -6.00 -23.95 17.71
C GLU A 17 -5.38 -25.15 18.44
N ASN A 18 -4.12 -25.02 18.84
CA ASN A 18 -3.47 -25.98 19.72
C ASN A 18 -2.75 -25.20 20.83
N PRO A 19 -3.05 -25.45 22.12
CA PRO A 19 -2.43 -24.70 23.22
C PRO A 19 -0.89 -24.77 23.27
N SER A 20 -0.28 -25.77 22.64
CA SER A 20 1.18 -25.98 22.63
C SER A 20 1.90 -25.41 21.41
N PHE A 21 1.18 -24.95 20.38
CA PHE A 21 1.77 -24.55 19.10
C PHE A 21 1.06 -23.34 18.49
N LEU A 22 1.69 -22.70 17.50
CA LEU A 22 1.02 -21.68 16.70
C LEU A 22 -0.22 -22.28 16.00
N PRO A 23 -1.36 -21.57 15.99
CA PRO A 23 -2.56 -22.00 15.31
C PRO A 23 -2.29 -22.35 13.84
N ARG A 24 -2.92 -23.41 13.35
CA ARG A 24 -2.78 -23.84 11.96
C ARG A 24 -3.97 -23.37 11.14
N LEU A 25 -3.71 -22.98 9.90
CA LEU A 25 -4.75 -22.64 8.94
C LEU A 25 -5.44 -23.93 8.46
N LYS A 26 -6.76 -23.94 8.51
CA LYS A 26 -7.63 -25.03 8.05
C LYS A 26 -8.69 -24.46 7.09
N ASP A 27 -9.21 -25.28 6.19
CA ASP A 27 -10.30 -24.92 5.29
C ASP A 27 -10.03 -23.64 4.48
N VAL A 28 -8.78 -23.48 4.01
CA VAL A 28 -8.32 -22.29 3.29
C VAL A 28 -8.97 -22.19 1.91
N LEU A 29 -9.73 -21.12 1.69
CA LEU A 29 -10.37 -20.77 0.43
C LEU A 29 -9.75 -19.49 -0.14
N HIS A 30 -9.42 -19.49 -1.43
CA HIS A 30 -9.00 -18.26 -2.11
C HIS A 30 -10.23 -17.44 -2.51
N LEU A 31 -10.30 -16.20 -2.04
CA LEU A 31 -11.27 -15.22 -2.47
C LEU A 31 -10.71 -14.50 -3.70
N GLY A 32 -11.29 -14.82 -4.86
CA GLY A 32 -10.85 -14.30 -6.14
C GLY A 32 -11.23 -12.84 -6.38
N PHE A 33 -10.49 -12.18 -7.27
CA PHE A 33 -10.84 -10.90 -7.88
C PHE A 33 -11.10 -11.11 -9.37
N VAL A 34 -11.90 -10.24 -10.00
CA VAL A 34 -12.22 -10.34 -11.44
C VAL A 34 -10.96 -10.38 -12.31
N TRP A 35 -9.92 -9.65 -11.89
CA TRP A 35 -8.65 -9.51 -12.61
C TRP A 35 -7.54 -10.43 -12.07
N ILE A 36 -7.84 -11.42 -11.22
CA ILE A 36 -6.81 -12.25 -10.57
C ILE A 36 -5.93 -13.06 -11.55
N MET A 37 -6.40 -13.27 -12.77
CA MET A 37 -5.64 -13.94 -13.85
C MET A 37 -4.88 -12.96 -14.73
N ASP A 38 -5.09 -11.65 -14.57
CA ASP A 38 -4.34 -10.60 -15.27
C ASP A 38 -2.95 -10.48 -14.64
N ARG A 39 -1.95 -10.96 -15.38
CA ARG A 39 -0.56 -11.01 -14.91
C ARG A 39 0.01 -9.64 -14.56
N GLU A 40 -0.30 -8.59 -15.34
CA GLU A 40 0.25 -7.26 -15.10
C GLU A 40 -0.34 -6.67 -13.82
N LYS A 41 -1.67 -6.75 -13.67
CA LYS A 41 -2.36 -6.28 -12.48
C LYS A 41 -1.90 -7.04 -11.24
N MET A 42 -1.77 -8.37 -11.34
CA MET A 42 -1.27 -9.19 -10.24
C MET A 42 0.17 -8.86 -9.84
N LEU A 43 1.06 -8.60 -10.80
CA LEU A 43 2.44 -8.22 -10.48
C LEU A 43 2.50 -6.90 -9.69
N ILE A 44 1.74 -5.89 -10.13
CA ILE A 44 1.65 -4.59 -9.45
C ILE A 44 1.04 -4.75 -8.07
N TRP A 45 -0.02 -5.55 -7.96
CA TRP A 45 -0.70 -5.83 -6.70
C TRP A 45 0.21 -6.54 -5.69
N GLN A 46 0.90 -7.60 -6.10
CA GLN A 46 1.81 -8.35 -5.25
C GLN A 46 2.95 -7.47 -4.72
N GLU A 47 3.48 -6.59 -5.55
CA GLU A 47 4.51 -5.64 -5.15
C GLU A 47 3.97 -4.63 -4.13
N PHE A 48 2.75 -4.11 -4.34
CA PHE A 48 2.10 -3.24 -3.37
C PHE A 48 1.86 -3.94 -2.02
N ILE A 49 1.32 -5.16 -2.02
CA ILE A 49 1.13 -5.96 -0.80
C ILE A 49 2.45 -6.21 -0.07
N ARG A 50 3.52 -6.50 -0.81
CA ARG A 50 4.86 -6.68 -0.23
C ARG A 50 5.37 -5.42 0.47
N LEU A 51 5.21 -4.26 -0.17
CA LEU A 51 5.61 -2.97 0.41
C LEU A 51 4.74 -2.60 1.61
N LEU A 52 3.42 -2.84 1.54
CA LEU A 52 2.49 -2.59 2.62
C LEU A 52 2.78 -3.50 3.83
N TYR A 53 3.09 -4.78 3.60
CA TYR A 53 3.55 -5.67 4.66
C TYR A 53 4.82 -5.12 5.32
N HIS A 54 5.82 -4.68 4.55
CA HIS A 54 7.02 -4.08 5.13
C HIS A 54 6.72 -2.83 5.97
N HIS A 55 5.76 -2.02 5.54
CA HIS A 55 5.31 -0.83 6.24
C HIS A 55 4.58 -1.15 7.56
N LEU A 56 3.81 -2.24 7.60
CA LEU A 56 2.92 -2.58 8.73
C LEU A 56 3.44 -3.70 9.65
N LYS A 57 4.47 -4.47 9.26
CA LYS A 57 4.91 -5.69 9.98
C LYS A 57 5.22 -5.49 11.47
N ASP A 58 5.62 -4.29 11.85
CA ASP A 58 6.02 -3.95 13.22
C ASP A 58 4.87 -3.27 14.02
N ALA A 59 3.71 -3.08 13.38
CA ALA A 59 2.52 -2.53 14.04
C ALA A 59 1.84 -3.60 14.92
N GLN A 60 1.60 -3.27 16.19
CA GLN A 60 0.95 -4.18 17.13
C GLN A 60 -0.56 -4.35 16.86
N VAL A 61 -1.20 -3.27 16.41
CA VAL A 61 -2.63 -3.22 16.11
C VAL A 61 -2.78 -2.60 14.73
N LEU A 62 -3.57 -3.24 13.87
CA LEU A 62 -3.91 -2.74 12.54
C LEU A 62 -5.32 -2.18 12.57
N GLU A 63 -5.43 -0.92 12.18
CA GLU A 63 -6.70 -0.19 12.00
C GLU A 63 -7.49 -0.75 10.81
N SER A 64 -8.84 -0.69 10.87
CA SER A 64 -9.70 -1.19 9.79
C SER A 64 -9.43 -0.49 8.45
N PHE A 65 -8.98 0.76 8.52
CA PHE A 65 -8.57 1.61 7.40
C PHE A 65 -7.73 0.85 6.36
N TYR A 66 -6.68 0.11 6.79
CA TYR A 66 -5.79 -0.56 5.84
C TYR A 66 -6.50 -1.67 5.07
N PHE A 67 -7.45 -2.36 5.68
CA PHE A 67 -8.24 -3.41 5.02
C PHE A 67 -9.27 -2.83 4.07
N GLU A 68 -9.96 -1.76 4.48
CA GLU A 68 -10.91 -1.01 3.64
C GLU A 68 -10.21 -0.42 2.40
N LEU A 69 -9.00 0.11 2.58
CA LEU A 69 -8.16 0.61 1.50
C LEU A 69 -7.82 -0.48 0.47
N LEU A 70 -7.46 -1.68 0.94
CA LEU A 70 -7.16 -2.82 0.05
C LEU A 70 -8.41 -3.25 -0.74
N ASP A 71 -9.57 -3.32 -0.09
CA ASP A 71 -10.83 -3.66 -0.74
C ASP A 71 -11.26 -2.61 -1.78
N GLU A 72 -11.00 -1.32 -1.53
CA GLU A 72 -11.18 -0.26 -2.53
C GLU A 72 -10.23 -0.43 -3.72
N CYS A 73 -8.93 -0.66 -3.46
CA CYS A 73 -7.92 -0.83 -4.50
C CYS A 73 -8.29 -1.97 -5.44
N VAL A 74 -8.71 -3.11 -4.89
CA VAL A 74 -9.15 -4.28 -5.66
C VAL A 74 -10.28 -3.94 -6.62
N LYS A 75 -11.29 -3.19 -6.17
CA LYS A 75 -12.41 -2.75 -7.00
C LYS A 75 -11.96 -1.78 -8.09
N ARG A 76 -11.03 -0.86 -7.76
CA ARG A 76 -10.55 0.16 -8.70
C ARG A 76 -9.60 -0.41 -9.77
N PHE A 77 -8.82 -1.44 -9.46
CA PHE A 77 -7.96 -2.16 -10.41
C PHE A 77 -8.74 -2.75 -11.59
N GLU A 78 -10.03 -3.03 -11.43
CA GLU A 78 -10.88 -3.50 -12.52
C GLU A 78 -11.02 -2.44 -13.62
N LYS A 79 -11.22 -1.17 -13.23
CA LYS A 79 -11.65 -0.08 -14.14
C LYS A 79 -10.61 1.01 -14.37
N GLN A 80 -9.53 1.03 -13.59
CA GLN A 80 -8.53 2.12 -13.60
C GLN A 80 -7.11 1.57 -13.79
N ASN A 81 -6.18 2.45 -14.16
CA ASN A 81 -4.77 2.11 -14.23
C ASN A 81 -4.23 1.68 -12.85
N PRO A 82 -3.70 0.45 -12.70
CA PRO A 82 -3.26 -0.06 -11.40
C PRO A 82 -2.21 0.81 -10.71
N LYS A 83 -1.24 1.36 -11.46
CA LYS A 83 -0.18 2.22 -10.88
C LYS A 83 -0.77 3.49 -10.28
N ARG A 84 -1.75 4.10 -10.96
CA ARG A 84 -2.46 5.27 -10.43
C ARG A 84 -3.21 4.94 -9.14
N VAL A 85 -3.91 3.80 -9.12
CA VAL A 85 -4.63 3.36 -7.91
C VAL A 85 -3.67 3.18 -6.74
N ILE A 86 -2.48 2.61 -6.96
CA ILE A 86 -1.46 2.47 -5.91
C ILE A 86 -0.93 3.83 -5.42
N VAL A 87 -0.70 4.79 -6.32
CA VAL A 87 -0.29 6.15 -5.94
C VAL A 87 -1.37 6.83 -5.08
N ASP A 88 -2.64 6.73 -5.49
CA ASP A 88 -3.76 7.28 -4.72
C ASP A 88 -3.90 6.60 -3.36
N ALA A 89 -3.68 5.27 -3.29
CA ALA A 89 -3.70 4.53 -2.04
C ALA A 89 -2.58 4.98 -1.10
N TYR A 90 -1.39 5.25 -1.63
CA TYR A 90 -0.28 5.75 -0.84
C TYR A 90 -0.55 7.16 -0.28
N LEU A 91 -1.22 8.04 -1.04
CA LEU A 91 -1.68 9.33 -0.53
C LEU A 91 -2.65 9.17 0.66
N LYS A 92 -3.62 8.26 0.56
CA LYS A 92 -4.56 7.96 1.65
C LYS A 92 -3.85 7.43 2.89
N ILE A 93 -2.85 6.56 2.72
CA ILE A 93 -2.02 6.05 3.83
C ILE A 93 -1.28 7.21 4.51
N LEU A 94 -0.65 8.09 3.73
CA LEU A 94 0.05 9.25 4.29
C LEU A 94 -0.90 10.18 5.03
N GLU A 95 -2.10 10.41 4.51
CA GLU A 95 -3.11 11.25 5.15
C GLU A 95 -3.60 10.64 6.47
N PHE A 96 -3.97 9.35 6.45
CA PHE A 96 -4.41 8.61 7.63
C PHE A 96 -3.35 8.61 8.75
N GLU A 97 -2.08 8.54 8.38
CA GLU A 97 -0.95 8.55 9.32
C GLU A 97 -0.54 9.97 9.76
N GLY A 98 -1.19 11.03 9.27
CA GLY A 98 -0.84 12.42 9.57
C GLY A 98 0.48 12.87 8.94
N ARG A 99 0.89 12.23 7.84
CA ARG A 99 2.16 12.43 7.13
C ARG A 99 2.01 13.11 5.78
N LEU A 100 0.79 13.35 5.31
CA LEU A 100 0.53 14.03 4.05
C LEU A 100 0.77 15.53 4.20
N HIS A 101 1.76 16.06 3.48
CA HIS A 101 2.07 17.49 3.46
C HIS A 101 1.31 18.16 2.32
N GLN A 102 0.56 19.22 2.63
CA GLN A 102 -0.28 19.93 1.65
C GLN A 102 0.18 21.37 1.39
N GLU A 103 1.15 21.86 2.16
CA GLU A 103 1.70 23.21 2.03
C GLU A 103 2.89 23.22 1.08
N PHE A 104 3.00 24.26 0.25
CA PHE A 104 4.17 24.50 -0.62
C PHE A 104 5.34 25.10 0.18
N ARG A 105 5.72 24.42 1.26
CA ARG A 105 6.82 24.80 2.14
C ARG A 105 7.92 23.75 2.03
N CYS A 106 9.13 24.18 1.74
CA CYS A 106 10.24 23.27 1.49
C CYS A 106 10.57 22.46 2.74
N PHE A 107 10.50 21.13 2.64
CA PHE A 107 10.80 20.23 3.75
C PHE A 107 12.24 20.34 4.27
N ALA A 108 13.16 20.90 3.46
CA ALA A 108 14.57 21.00 3.82
C ALA A 108 14.97 22.35 4.46
N CYS A 109 14.46 23.47 3.94
CA CYS A 109 14.82 24.81 4.42
C CYS A 109 13.66 25.57 5.06
N ASP A 110 12.45 25.02 5.05
CA ASP A 110 11.24 25.59 5.66
C ASP A 110 10.77 26.93 5.04
N GLU A 111 11.25 27.25 3.83
CA GLU A 111 10.84 28.43 3.06
C GLU A 111 9.73 28.11 2.04
N SER A 112 8.97 29.12 1.64
CA SER A 112 7.93 29.00 0.61
C SER A 112 8.52 28.58 -0.75
N ILE A 113 7.79 27.77 -1.51
CA ILE A 113 8.17 27.31 -2.86
C ILE A 113 7.34 28.08 -3.90
N GLU A 114 8.02 28.85 -4.77
CA GLU A 114 7.37 29.64 -5.83
C GLU A 114 7.44 29.00 -7.24
N ASN A 115 7.74 27.69 -7.30
CA ASN A 115 8.06 26.86 -8.48
C ASN A 115 9.48 27.03 -9.04
N PRO A 116 10.05 25.99 -9.69
CA PRO A 116 9.52 24.62 -9.81
C PRO A 116 9.59 23.85 -8.48
N ILE A 117 8.58 23.01 -8.22
CA ILE A 117 8.53 22.13 -7.04
C ILE A 117 9.26 20.83 -7.36
N THR A 118 10.04 20.33 -6.40
CA THR A 118 10.58 18.97 -6.41
C THR A 118 9.85 18.13 -5.37
N LEU A 119 9.43 16.92 -5.76
CA LEU A 119 8.85 15.96 -4.82
C LEU A 119 9.89 14.89 -4.47
N ILE A 120 10.10 14.68 -3.17
CA ILE A 120 10.93 13.59 -2.65
C ILE A 120 10.06 12.45 -2.10
N ARG A 121 10.66 11.52 -1.34
CA ARG A 121 9.95 10.41 -0.69
C ARG A 121 8.76 10.93 0.12
N ALA A 122 7.68 10.16 0.15
CA ALA A 122 6.41 10.54 0.77
C ALA A 122 5.76 11.82 0.21
N PHE A 123 6.07 12.18 -1.05
CA PHE A 123 5.57 13.38 -1.72
C PHE A 123 5.88 14.69 -0.97
N LEU A 124 6.97 14.70 -0.19
CA LEU A 124 7.38 15.90 0.51
C LEU A 124 7.85 16.95 -0.50
N PRO A 125 7.34 18.18 -0.41
CA PRO A 125 7.73 19.26 -1.30
C PRO A 125 9.10 19.82 -0.92
N SER A 126 9.93 20.11 -1.91
CA SER A 126 11.22 20.78 -1.72
C SER A 126 11.54 21.71 -2.89
N HIS A 127 12.42 22.70 -2.66
CA HIS A 127 13.06 23.38 -3.78
C HIS A 127 13.93 22.40 -4.57
N HIS A 128 14.08 22.67 -5.86
CA HIS A 128 14.98 21.93 -6.75
C HIS A 128 16.44 21.94 -6.28
N THR A 129 16.88 23.03 -5.65
CA THR A 129 18.24 23.19 -5.12
C THR A 129 18.43 22.50 -3.77
N CYS A 130 17.35 22.28 -3.02
CA CYS A 130 17.41 21.71 -1.68
C CYS A 130 17.42 20.18 -1.67
N ALA A 131 16.86 19.53 -2.69
CA ALA A 131 16.87 18.07 -2.79
C ALA A 131 16.92 17.58 -4.23
N LEU A 132 17.62 16.46 -4.43
CA LEU A 132 17.62 15.71 -5.67
C LEU A 132 16.26 15.01 -5.84
N GLY A 133 15.59 15.30 -6.95
CA GLY A 133 14.31 14.69 -7.30
C GLY A 133 13.85 15.10 -8.70
N TYR A 134 12.61 14.77 -9.02
CA TYR A 134 11.99 15.21 -10.26
C TYR A 134 11.34 16.58 -10.03
N ALA A 135 11.74 17.56 -10.84
CA ALA A 135 11.15 18.90 -10.83
C ALA A 135 9.93 18.93 -11.78
N PHE A 136 8.83 19.52 -11.30
CA PHE A 136 7.58 19.70 -12.04
C PHE A 136 7.41 21.14 -12.48
#